data_AF-A0A6V7JCX2-F1
#
_entry.id   AF-A0A6V7JCX2-F1
#
_cell.length_a   1.000
_cell.length_b   1.000
_cell.length_c   1.000
_cell.angle_alpha   90.00
_cell.angle_beta   90.00
_cell.angle_gamma   90.00
#
_symmetry.space_group_name_H-M   'P 1'
#
loop_
_entity.id
_entity.type
_entity.pdbx_description
1 polymer ?
#
loop_
_entity_poly.entity_id
_entity_poly.type
_entity_poly.pdbx_seq_one_letter_code
_entity_poly.pdbx_strand_id
1 'polypeptide(L)'
;AIDEMEQRDLPQALRLLGEMNANVVRVNQLVDNMLVRVKNGEVSTDKGLSFLEIKYHMLLSYLINLTYIVLRKCSGERIEGDPSIDRLVEIRTVLEKIRPIDHKLKYQIDKLVKTAVTGTTSTSDPANFKANPDALMAKIEGSDGEDESDEDGEEEAKGTKKKSGVYVPPKLAAVHY
;
A
#
# COMPACT_ATOMS: atom_id res chain seq x y z
N ALA A 1 -18.31 2.71 51.12
CA ALA A 1 -18.39 3.67 50.00
C ALA A 1 -17.00 3.85 49.37
N ILE A 2 -16.22 4.85 49.77
CA ILE A 2 -14.88 5.12 49.20
C ILE A 2 -13.95 3.91 49.37
N ASP A 3 -13.82 3.41 50.60
CA ASP A 3 -13.03 2.23 50.99
C ASP A 3 -13.42 0.96 50.18
N GLU A 4 -14.70 0.77 49.88
CA GLU A 4 -15.19 -0.36 49.07
C GLU A 4 -14.88 -0.21 47.57
N MET A 5 -14.63 1.00 47.08
CA MET A 5 -14.19 1.25 45.70
C MET A 5 -12.68 0.99 45.57
N GLU A 6 -11.88 1.53 46.50
CA GLU A 6 -10.42 1.32 46.52
C GLU A 6 -10.06 -0.18 46.60
N GLN A 7 -10.79 -0.96 47.40
CA GLN A 7 -10.61 -2.42 47.52
C GLN A 7 -10.93 -3.21 46.23
N ARG A 8 -11.74 -2.65 45.30
CA ARG A 8 -12.06 -3.29 44.01
C ARG A 8 -11.17 -2.80 42.87
N ASP A 9 -10.84 -1.52 42.87
CA ASP A 9 -10.05 -0.90 41.80
C ASP A 9 -8.56 -1.26 41.90
N LEU A 10 -8.01 -1.42 43.10
CA LEU A 10 -6.61 -1.81 43.33
C LEU A 10 -6.21 -3.15 42.66
N PRO A 11 -6.90 -4.29 42.87
CA PRO A 11 -6.56 -5.55 42.19
C PRO A 11 -6.78 -5.47 40.67
N GLN A 12 -7.74 -4.68 40.19
CA GLN A 12 -7.94 -4.45 38.76
C GLN A 12 -6.78 -3.64 38.15
N ALA A 13 -6.30 -2.60 38.83
CA ALA A 13 -5.15 -1.80 38.41
C ALA A 13 -3.86 -2.62 38.37
N LEU A 14 -3.61 -3.47 39.38
CA LEU A 14 -2.46 -4.37 39.40
C LEU A 14 -2.48 -5.37 38.23
N ARG A 15 -3.66 -5.94 37.89
CA ARG A 15 -3.81 -6.81 36.71
C ARG A 15 -3.50 -6.05 35.41
N LEU A 16 -4.08 -4.86 35.22
CA LEU A 16 -3.86 -4.04 34.03
C LEU A 16 -2.39 -3.60 33.88
N LEU A 17 -1.70 -3.33 34.99
CA LEU A 17 -0.26 -3.01 34.98
C LEU A 17 0.59 -4.22 34.57
N GLY A 18 0.25 -5.43 35.03
CA GLY A 18 0.87 -6.68 34.60
C GLY A 18 0.64 -6.96 33.11
N GLU A 19 -0.60 -6.79 32.63
CA GLU A 19 -0.95 -6.88 31.20
C GLU A 19 -0.17 -5.85 30.36
N MET A 20 -0.05 -4.61 30.83
CA MET A 20 0.72 -3.55 30.15
C MET A 20 2.21 -3.91 30.04
N ASN A 21 2.83 -4.44 31.11
CA ASN A 21 4.23 -4.84 31.08
C ASN A 21 4.46 -6.01 30.09
N ALA A 22 3.57 -7.01 30.10
CA ALA A 22 3.59 -8.10 29.11
C ALA A 22 3.35 -7.62 27.67
N ASN A 23 2.60 -6.53 27.47
CA ASN A 23 2.44 -5.91 26.16
C ASN A 23 3.71 -5.21 25.69
N VAL A 24 4.38 -4.44 26.56
CA VAL A 24 5.65 -3.75 26.25
C VAL A 24 6.75 -4.74 25.84
N VAL A 25 6.90 -5.84 26.58
CA VAL A 25 7.87 -6.91 26.23
C VAL A 25 7.61 -7.47 24.83
N ARG A 26 6.34 -7.78 24.50
CA ARG A 26 5.97 -8.31 23.18
C ARG A 26 6.18 -7.30 22.05
N VAL A 27 5.93 -6.01 22.29
CA VAL A 27 6.17 -4.95 21.29
C VAL A 27 7.65 -4.77 21.03
N ASN A 28 8.49 -4.72 22.08
CA ASN A 28 9.94 -4.62 21.93
C ASN A 28 10.50 -5.81 21.15
N GLN A 29 10.12 -7.04 21.53
CA GLN A 29 10.51 -8.25 20.80
C GLN A 29 10.10 -8.21 19.31
N LEU A 30 8.91 -7.70 18.98
CA LEU A 30 8.49 -7.56 17.58
C LEU A 30 9.35 -6.53 16.81
N VAL A 31 9.65 -5.40 17.43
CA VAL A 31 10.50 -4.34 16.85
C VAL A 31 11.94 -4.82 16.67
N ASP A 32 12.53 -5.50 17.66
CA ASP A 32 13.88 -6.07 17.58
C ASP A 32 13.99 -7.08 16.44
N ASN A 33 13.02 -8.00 16.32
CA ASN A 33 12.97 -8.95 15.21
C ASN A 33 12.84 -8.25 13.85
N MET A 34 12.01 -7.20 13.73
CA MET A 34 11.92 -6.42 12.49
C MET A 34 13.24 -5.69 12.17
N LEU A 35 13.91 -5.10 13.17
CA LEU A 35 15.18 -4.42 13.00
C LEU A 35 16.31 -5.36 12.58
N VAL A 36 16.36 -6.60 13.10
CA VAL A 36 17.31 -7.62 12.65
C VAL A 36 17.07 -7.95 11.16
N ARG A 37 15.82 -8.21 10.76
CA ARG A 37 15.49 -8.56 9.38
C ARG A 37 15.78 -7.44 8.38
N VAL A 38 15.57 -6.17 8.77
CA VAL A 38 15.98 -5.01 7.96
C VAL A 38 17.51 -4.92 7.86
N LYS A 39 18.25 -5.08 8.97
CA LYS A 39 19.73 -5.08 8.96
C LYS A 39 20.34 -6.22 8.14
N ASN A 40 19.67 -7.37 8.10
CA ASN A 40 20.05 -8.53 7.27
C ASN A 40 19.76 -8.33 5.77
N GLY A 41 19.04 -7.26 5.38
CA GLY A 41 18.59 -7.05 4.00
C GLY A 41 17.39 -7.88 3.57
N GLU A 42 16.74 -8.62 4.48
CA GLU A 42 15.54 -9.43 4.19
C GLU A 42 14.31 -8.57 3.86
N VAL A 43 14.32 -7.31 4.29
CA VAL A 43 13.23 -6.35 4.10
C VAL A 43 13.83 -5.07 3.52
N SER A 44 13.72 -4.90 2.20
CA SER A 44 14.19 -3.69 1.53
C SER A 44 13.23 -2.52 1.80
N THR A 45 13.79 -1.36 2.14
CA THR A 45 13.05 -0.11 2.42
C THR A 45 13.23 0.93 1.31
N ASP A 46 13.88 0.56 0.20
CA ASP A 46 14.26 1.47 -0.91
C ASP A 46 13.09 1.87 -1.82
N LYS A 47 12.01 1.07 -1.87
CA LYS A 47 10.88 1.26 -2.79
C LYS A 47 9.55 1.29 -2.03
N GLY A 48 9.20 2.48 -1.53
CA GLY A 48 7.91 2.77 -0.89
C GLY A 48 6.97 3.63 -1.74
N LEU A 49 5.67 3.64 -1.42
CA LEU A 49 4.74 4.67 -1.88
C LEU A 49 4.85 5.88 -0.94
N SER A 50 5.31 7.03 -1.40
CA SER A 50 5.57 8.21 -0.53
C SER A 50 4.34 8.72 0.25
N PHE A 51 3.12 8.51 -0.27
CA PHE A 51 1.89 8.77 0.49
C PHE A 51 1.76 7.87 1.73
N LEU A 52 2.14 6.59 1.60
CA LEU A 52 2.08 5.61 2.68
C LEU A 52 3.16 5.90 3.73
N GLU A 53 4.34 6.35 3.31
CA GLU A 53 5.42 6.84 4.16
C GLU A 53 4.97 8.04 5.02
N ILE A 54 4.37 9.08 4.40
CA ILE A 54 3.79 10.23 5.12
C ILE A 54 2.73 9.77 6.14
N LYS A 55 1.88 8.80 5.75
CA LYS A 55 0.87 8.21 6.63
C LYS A 55 1.50 7.46 7.82
N TYR A 56 2.61 6.75 7.62
CA TYR A 56 3.35 6.10 8.71
C TYR A 56 3.99 7.14 9.65
N HIS A 57 4.59 8.22 9.13
CA HIS A 57 5.11 9.30 9.98
C HIS A 57 4.01 10.02 10.78
N MET A 58 2.81 10.20 10.21
CA MET A 58 1.65 10.71 10.93
C MET A 58 1.21 9.76 12.06
N LEU A 59 1.10 8.45 11.78
CA LEU A 59 0.74 7.45 12.79
C LEU A 59 1.79 7.32 13.90
N LEU A 60 3.08 7.37 13.57
CA LEU A 60 4.17 7.37 14.54
C LEU A 60 4.11 8.64 15.42
N SER A 61 3.91 9.81 14.81
CA SER A 61 3.73 11.07 15.54
C SER A 61 2.53 11.03 16.48
N TYR A 62 1.42 10.42 16.06
CA TYR A 62 0.24 10.21 16.89
C TYR A 62 0.55 9.33 18.11
N LEU A 63 1.24 8.19 17.91
CA LEU A 63 1.63 7.28 18.99
C LEU A 63 2.59 7.95 20.00
N ILE A 64 3.53 8.77 19.52
CA ILE A 64 4.47 9.51 20.38
C ILE A 64 3.71 10.52 21.27
N ASN A 65 2.85 11.37 20.69
CA ASN A 65 2.09 12.37 21.45
C ASN A 65 1.08 11.70 22.41
N LEU A 66 0.45 10.59 22.01
CA LEU A 66 -0.45 9.82 22.87
C LEU A 66 0.29 9.20 24.05
N THR A 67 1.46 8.61 23.82
CA THR A 67 2.28 7.99 24.88
C THR A 67 2.81 9.04 25.86
N TYR A 68 3.18 10.23 25.36
CA TYR A 68 3.56 11.37 26.19
C TYR A 68 2.42 11.81 27.11
N ILE A 69 1.19 11.97 26.61
CA ILE A 69 0.03 12.31 27.45
C ILE A 69 -0.28 11.21 28.47
N VAL A 70 -0.19 9.93 28.09
CA VAL A 70 -0.37 8.81 29.03
C VAL A 70 0.68 8.87 30.14
N LEU A 71 1.96 9.09 29.80
CA LEU A 71 3.04 9.27 30.78
C LEU A 71 2.75 10.43 31.74
N ARG A 72 2.39 11.62 31.23
CA ARG A 72 2.04 12.78 32.06
C ARG A 72 0.88 12.50 33.02
N LYS A 73 -0.16 11.80 32.56
CA LYS A 73 -1.27 11.35 33.45
C LYS A 73 -0.81 10.34 34.50
N CYS A 74 0.08 9.41 34.16
CA CYS A 74 0.65 8.46 35.12
C CYS A 74 1.58 9.14 36.15
N SER A 75 2.26 10.22 35.78
CA SER A 75 3.01 11.10 36.69
C SER A 75 2.13 12.00 37.57
N GLY A 76 0.80 11.94 37.43
CA GLY A 76 -0.15 12.79 38.17
C GLY A 76 -0.23 14.25 37.68
N GLU A 77 0.32 14.55 36.51
CA GLU A 77 0.37 15.92 35.99
C GLU A 77 -0.94 16.35 35.29
N ARG A 78 -1.20 17.66 35.30
CA ARG A 78 -2.32 18.25 34.53
C ARG A 78 -1.96 18.34 33.04
N ILE A 79 -2.82 17.74 32.22
CA ILE A 79 -2.74 17.80 30.75
C ILE A 79 -3.51 18.99 30.15
N GLU A 80 -4.15 19.80 30.99
CA GLU A 80 -4.88 21.01 30.58
C GLU A 80 -3.94 22.02 29.92
N GLY A 81 -4.21 22.40 28.67
CA GLY A 81 -3.37 23.35 27.91
C GLY A 81 -2.07 22.77 27.31
N ASP A 82 -1.90 21.43 27.30
CA ASP A 82 -0.74 20.78 26.68
C ASP A 82 -0.82 20.80 25.14
N PRO A 83 0.18 21.35 24.41
CA PRO A 83 0.20 21.39 22.95
C PRO A 83 0.11 20.02 22.25
N SER A 84 0.44 18.92 22.94
CA SER A 84 0.28 17.57 22.41
C SER A 84 -1.19 17.17 22.24
N ILE A 85 -2.13 17.79 22.97
CA ILE A 85 -3.57 17.58 22.74
C ILE A 85 -3.96 18.16 21.39
N ASP A 86 -3.62 19.43 21.14
CA ASP A 86 -3.93 20.09 19.88
C ASP A 86 -3.25 19.37 18.70
N ARG A 87 -2.01 18.92 18.88
CA ARG A 87 -1.28 18.13 17.88
C ARG A 87 -1.90 16.75 17.63
N LEU A 88 -2.49 16.09 18.63
CA LEU A 88 -3.27 14.86 18.42
C LEU A 88 -4.56 15.12 17.65
N VAL A 89 -5.25 16.24 17.90
CA VAL A 89 -6.46 16.66 17.16
C VAL A 89 -6.11 17.02 15.71
N GLU A 90 -4.99 17.74 15.49
CA GLU A 90 -4.43 18.03 14.17
C GLU A 90 -4.15 16.74 13.39
N ILE A 91 -3.31 15.85 13.93
CA ILE A 91 -2.91 14.60 13.27
C ILE A 91 -4.14 13.71 13.02
N ARG A 92 -5.08 13.61 13.98
CA ARG A 92 -6.33 12.87 13.78
C ARG A 92 -7.15 13.47 12.63
N THR A 93 -7.27 14.78 12.56
CA THR A 93 -8.00 15.47 11.48
C THR A 93 -7.34 15.20 10.13
N VAL A 94 -6.01 15.25 10.03
CA VAL A 94 -5.27 14.89 8.81
C VAL A 94 -5.51 13.41 8.44
N LEU A 95 -5.41 12.49 9.39
CA LEU A 95 -5.67 11.05 9.18
C LEU A 95 -7.12 10.76 8.75
N GLU A 96 -8.09 11.58 9.16
CA GLU A 96 -9.47 11.51 8.67
C GLU A 96 -9.63 12.13 7.26
N LYS A 97 -8.94 13.22 6.95
CA LYS A 97 -8.97 13.88 5.63
C LYS A 97 -8.24 13.11 4.52
N ILE A 98 -7.23 12.30 4.82
CA ILE A 98 -6.55 11.47 3.81
C ILE A 98 -7.32 10.18 3.44
N ARG A 99 -8.38 9.81 4.17
CA ARG A 99 -9.16 8.57 3.91
C ARG A 99 -9.66 8.45 2.46
N PRO A 100 -10.12 9.49 1.75
CA PRO A 100 -10.51 9.36 0.34
C PRO A 100 -9.34 9.04 -0.59
N ILE A 101 -8.11 9.39 -0.21
CA ILE A 101 -6.88 9.08 -0.96
C ILE A 101 -6.50 7.61 -0.72
N ASP A 102 -6.56 7.14 0.53
CA ASP A 102 -6.45 5.70 0.86
C ASP A 102 -7.39 4.84 0.01
N HIS A 103 -8.67 5.20 -0.10
CA HIS A 103 -9.65 4.43 -0.87
C HIS A 103 -9.34 4.41 -2.37
N LYS A 104 -8.82 5.51 -2.94
CA LYS A 104 -8.37 5.56 -4.35
C LYS A 104 -7.11 4.71 -4.59
N LEU A 105 -6.18 4.70 -3.64
CA LEU A 105 -4.94 3.93 -3.73
C LEU A 105 -5.11 2.45 -3.38
N LYS A 106 -6.19 2.08 -2.68
CA LYS A 106 -6.42 0.69 -2.21
C LYS A 106 -6.25 -0.35 -3.31
N TYR A 107 -6.85 -0.17 -4.49
CA TYR A 107 -6.70 -1.12 -5.60
C TYR A 107 -5.24 -1.28 -6.05
N GLN A 108 -4.48 -0.17 -6.10
CA GLN A 108 -3.07 -0.18 -6.50
C GLN A 108 -2.20 -0.90 -5.44
N ILE A 109 -2.47 -0.65 -4.16
CA ILE A 109 -1.80 -1.32 -3.03
C ILE A 109 -2.12 -2.83 -3.05
N ASP A 110 -3.40 -3.20 -3.15
CA ASP A 110 -3.84 -4.60 -3.20
C ASP A 110 -3.23 -5.34 -4.42
N LYS A 111 -3.16 -4.69 -5.60
CA LYS A 111 -2.50 -5.22 -6.81
C LYS A 111 -1.00 -5.43 -6.61
N LEU A 112 -0.29 -4.45 -6.03
CA LEU A 112 1.15 -4.54 -5.76
C LEU A 112 1.46 -5.67 -4.77
N VAL A 113 0.69 -5.78 -3.68
CA VAL A 113 0.82 -6.88 -2.71
C VAL A 113 0.53 -8.23 -3.38
N LYS A 114 -0.54 -8.34 -4.19
CA LYS A 114 -0.85 -9.59 -4.91
C LYS A 114 0.26 -9.99 -5.87
N THR A 115 0.85 -9.04 -6.61
CA THR A 115 1.95 -9.30 -7.54
C THR A 115 3.22 -9.73 -6.78
N ALA A 116 3.53 -9.08 -5.65
CA ALA A 116 4.67 -9.45 -4.81
C ALA A 116 4.55 -10.86 -4.18
N VAL A 117 3.33 -11.29 -3.83
CA VAL A 117 3.07 -12.62 -3.23
C VAL A 117 2.90 -13.73 -4.29
N THR A 118 2.34 -13.41 -5.46
CA THR A 118 1.93 -14.41 -6.48
C THR A 118 2.84 -14.42 -7.72
N GLY A 119 3.83 -13.53 -7.79
CA GLY A 119 4.79 -13.40 -8.91
C GLY A 119 4.19 -13.00 -10.27
N THR A 120 2.86 -12.86 -10.36
CA THR A 120 2.13 -12.72 -11.62
C THR A 120 1.45 -11.36 -11.73
N THR A 121 1.73 -10.66 -12.83
CA THR A 121 0.95 -9.51 -13.28
C THR A 121 -0.23 -10.01 -14.10
N SER A 122 -1.45 -9.61 -13.74
CA SER A 122 -2.64 -10.00 -14.51
C SER A 122 -2.63 -9.29 -15.87
N THR A 123 -2.50 -10.06 -16.95
CA THR A 123 -2.48 -9.57 -18.34
C THR A 123 -3.80 -8.91 -18.75
N SER A 124 -4.90 -9.28 -18.09
CA SER A 124 -6.27 -8.80 -18.30
C SER A 124 -6.70 -7.63 -17.41
N ASP A 125 -5.76 -6.88 -16.81
CA ASP A 125 -6.09 -5.71 -15.97
C ASP A 125 -6.57 -4.50 -16.81
N PRO A 126 -7.80 -3.98 -16.61
CA PRO A 126 -8.30 -2.77 -17.26
C PRO A 126 -7.38 -1.55 -17.17
N ALA A 127 -6.61 -1.39 -16.07
CA ALA A 127 -5.68 -0.29 -15.89
C ALA A 127 -4.43 -0.36 -16.79
N ASN A 128 -4.16 -1.52 -17.41
CA ASN A 128 -3.09 -1.66 -18.39
C ASN A 128 -3.51 -1.21 -19.81
N PHE A 129 -4.82 -1.04 -20.09
CA PHE A 129 -5.36 -0.62 -21.38
C PHE A 129 -5.23 0.91 -21.59
N LYS A 130 -3.99 1.40 -21.52
CA LYS A 130 -3.62 2.71 -22.08
C LYS A 130 -3.61 2.61 -23.61
N ALA A 131 -4.05 3.66 -24.29
CA ALA A 131 -3.93 3.76 -25.74
C ALA A 131 -2.45 3.66 -26.15
N ASN A 132 -2.17 2.89 -27.19
CA ASN A 132 -0.83 2.79 -27.79
C ASN A 132 -0.81 3.66 -29.07
N PRO A 133 -0.29 4.90 -29.02
CA PRO A 133 -0.21 5.77 -30.19
C PRO A 133 0.81 5.28 -31.22
N ASP A 134 1.83 4.53 -30.80
CA ASP A 134 2.88 4.03 -31.68
C ASP A 134 2.35 2.93 -32.61
N ALA A 135 1.39 2.12 -32.13
CA ALA A 135 0.61 1.19 -32.95
C ALA A 135 -0.35 1.89 -33.95
N LEU A 136 -0.53 3.21 -33.83
CA LEU A 136 -1.20 4.06 -34.83
C LEU A 136 -0.17 4.68 -35.79
N MET A 137 0.97 5.16 -35.30
CA MET A 137 2.03 5.73 -36.17
C MET A 137 2.69 4.67 -37.07
N ALA A 138 2.97 3.47 -36.58
CA ALA A 138 3.45 2.35 -37.39
C ALA A 138 2.49 1.95 -38.54
N LYS A 139 1.22 2.37 -38.45
CA LYS A 139 0.18 2.16 -39.47
C LYS A 139 -0.01 3.35 -40.42
N ILE A 140 0.69 4.45 -40.17
CA ILE A 140 0.74 5.68 -41.00
C ILE A 140 2.09 5.75 -41.73
N GLU A 141 3.18 5.42 -41.04
CA GLU A 141 4.55 5.42 -41.58
C GLU A 141 4.84 4.20 -42.48
N GLY A 142 4.15 3.07 -42.25
CA GLY A 142 4.20 1.88 -43.12
C GLY A 142 3.49 2.05 -44.48
N SER A 143 3.64 3.22 -45.11
CA SER A 143 3.06 3.58 -46.40
C SER A 143 4.11 3.81 -47.51
N ASP A 144 5.40 3.72 -47.19
CA ASP A 144 6.50 3.87 -48.16
C ASP A 144 7.77 3.14 -47.66
N GLY A 145 8.58 2.57 -48.56
CA GLY A 145 9.83 1.85 -48.24
C GLY A 145 9.74 0.30 -48.20
N GLU A 146 10.82 -0.37 -48.62
CA GLU A 146 10.89 -1.83 -48.88
C GLU A 146 12.01 -2.55 -48.07
N ASP A 147 11.72 -3.81 -47.75
CA ASP A 147 12.60 -4.99 -47.59
C ASP A 147 13.63 -5.18 -46.43
N GLU A 148 13.89 -6.49 -46.19
CA GLU A 148 14.95 -7.18 -45.40
C GLU A 148 15.21 -6.71 -43.93
N SER A 149 15.26 -7.56 -42.89
CA SER A 149 15.33 -9.04 -42.74
C SER A 149 14.29 -9.53 -41.67
N ASP A 150 14.37 -10.61 -40.85
CA ASP A 150 15.40 -11.60 -40.47
C ASP A 150 14.76 -12.89 -39.84
N GLU A 151 15.59 -13.86 -39.41
CA GLU A 151 15.23 -15.11 -38.68
C GLU A 151 15.10 -14.85 -37.15
N ASP A 152 14.43 -15.61 -36.27
CA ASP A 152 13.82 -16.96 -36.21
C ASP A 152 12.48 -16.87 -35.41
N GLY A 153 11.48 -17.77 -35.46
CA GLY A 153 11.29 -19.00 -36.23
C GLY A 153 10.19 -19.90 -35.61
N GLU A 154 9.00 -20.01 -36.22
CA GLU A 154 7.92 -20.96 -35.85
C GLU A 154 7.23 -21.55 -37.11
N GLU A 155 6.93 -22.86 -37.12
CA GLU A 155 6.37 -23.59 -38.27
C GLU A 155 4.82 -23.69 -38.30
N GLU A 156 4.31 -23.99 -39.51
CA GLU A 156 3.02 -24.69 -39.77
C GLU A 156 1.69 -24.09 -39.25
N ALA A 157 1.10 -23.16 -40.03
CA ALA A 157 -0.35 -23.00 -40.11
C ALA A 157 -0.87 -22.47 -41.48
N LYS A 158 -0.68 -23.27 -42.54
CA LYS A 158 -1.45 -23.28 -43.82
C LYS A 158 -2.15 -21.98 -44.26
N GLY A 159 -1.49 -21.25 -45.16
CA GLY A 159 -1.98 -19.96 -45.66
C GLY A 159 -3.27 -19.99 -46.48
N THR A 160 -3.97 -18.85 -46.48
CA THR A 160 -4.97 -18.48 -47.50
C THR A 160 -4.40 -17.37 -48.37
N LYS A 161 -4.47 -17.54 -49.71
CA LYS A 161 -3.90 -16.57 -50.66
C LYS A 161 -4.58 -15.21 -50.52
N LYS A 162 -3.83 -14.15 -50.22
CA LYS A 162 -4.31 -12.75 -50.24
C LYS A 162 -4.94 -12.45 -51.61
N LYS A 163 -6.27 -12.31 -51.67
CA LYS A 163 -6.96 -11.72 -52.83
C LYS A 163 -6.86 -10.20 -52.73
N SER A 164 -6.75 -9.55 -53.88
CA SER A 164 -6.45 -8.13 -54.02
C SER A 164 -7.53 -7.20 -53.44
N GLY A 165 -7.09 -6.08 -52.85
CA GLY A 165 -7.87 -4.85 -52.67
C GLY A 165 -9.06 -4.84 -51.69
N VAL A 166 -9.58 -5.99 -51.26
CA VAL A 166 -10.75 -6.04 -50.39
C VAL A 166 -10.36 -5.79 -48.93
N TYR A 167 -10.82 -4.67 -48.37
CA TYR A 167 -10.71 -4.37 -46.95
C TYR A 167 -11.49 -5.40 -46.11
N VAL A 168 -10.81 -6.02 -45.14
CA VAL A 168 -11.41 -6.91 -44.15
C VAL A 168 -11.44 -6.18 -42.81
N PRO A 169 -12.62 -5.85 -42.24
CA PRO A 169 -12.71 -5.19 -40.94
C PRO A 169 -12.14 -6.10 -39.83
N PRO A 170 -11.47 -5.53 -38.80
CA PRO A 170 -10.91 -6.30 -37.71
C PRO A 170 -12.00 -7.04 -36.93
N LYS A 171 -11.75 -8.30 -36.58
CA LYS A 171 -12.69 -9.11 -35.80
C LYS A 171 -12.77 -8.57 -34.37
N LEU A 172 -13.92 -8.01 -34.00
CA LEU A 172 -14.23 -7.65 -32.62
C LEU A 172 -14.31 -8.91 -31.77
N ALA A 173 -13.30 -9.15 -30.94
CA ALA A 173 -13.39 -10.13 -29.86
C ALA A 173 -14.31 -9.56 -28.77
N ALA A 174 -15.33 -10.32 -28.36
CA ALA A 174 -16.22 -9.91 -27.29
C ALA A 174 -15.50 -9.98 -25.94
N VAL A 175 -15.14 -8.81 -25.39
CA VAL A 175 -14.67 -8.69 -24.02
C VAL A 175 -15.90 -8.76 -23.10
N HIS A 176 -16.05 -9.86 -22.36
CA HIS A 176 -17.06 -9.95 -21.32
C HIS A 176 -16.73 -9.00 -20.17
N TYR A 177 -17.78 -8.40 -19.60
CA TYR A 177 -17.77 -7.41 -18.52
C TYR A 177 -18.51 -7.98 -17.30
#